data_AF-A0A0M2GVS3-F1
#
_entry.id   AF-A0A0M2GVS3-F1
#
_cell.length_a   1.000
_cell.length_b   1.000
_cell.length_c   1.000
_cell.angle_alpha   90.00
_cell.angle_beta   90.00
_cell.angle_gamma   90.00
#
_symmetry.space_group_name_H-M   'P 1'
#
loop_
_entity.id
_entity.type
_entity.pdbx_description
1 polymer ?
#
loop_
_entity_poly.entity_id
_entity_poly.type
_entity_poly.pdbx_seq_one_letter_code
_entity_poly.pdbx_strand_id
1 'polypeptide(L)'
;MADEHDKSIEQLAMDLAVSYAEIATALRHLPIPIRLPEGLVQPKEAVEGMIRALELMDSEPVPEGVRLDFQVACTSWLNTEDLFRLEIVKPRPYRVAGATLCLLTASEAIIQAMEWLVENQE
;
A
#
# COMPACT_ATOMS: atom_id res chain seq x y z
N MET A 1 -14.64 0.58 24.63
CA MET A 1 -13.22 0.18 24.76
C MET A 1 -12.88 -1.08 23.99
N ALA A 2 -13.33 -2.30 24.37
CA ALA A 2 -13.07 -3.51 23.57
C ALA A 2 -13.76 -3.44 22.19
N ASP A 3 -15.07 -3.17 22.19
CA ASP A 3 -15.86 -3.09 20.95
C ASP A 3 -15.39 -2.03 19.95
N GLU A 4 -14.85 -0.90 20.44
CA GLU A 4 -14.34 0.17 19.58
C GLU A 4 -12.96 -0.17 19.01
N HIS A 5 -12.14 -0.87 19.80
CA HIS A 5 -10.84 -1.35 19.35
C HIS A 5 -10.98 -2.44 18.28
N ASP A 6 -11.88 -3.40 18.50
CA ASP A 6 -12.15 -4.48 17.55
C ASP A 6 -12.67 -3.92 16.22
N LYS A 7 -13.60 -2.95 16.27
CA LYS A 7 -14.06 -2.22 15.07
C LYS A 7 -12.94 -1.48 14.35
N SER A 8 -12.00 -0.89 15.09
CA SER A 8 -10.88 -0.18 14.48
C SER A 8 -9.92 -1.14 13.78
N ILE A 9 -9.69 -2.33 14.34
CA ILE A 9 -8.89 -3.39 13.71
C ILE A 9 -9.59 -3.92 12.46
N GLU A 10 -10.90 -4.16 12.53
CA GLU A 10 -11.69 -4.61 11.37
C GLU A 10 -11.64 -3.59 10.23
N GLN A 11 -11.85 -2.31 10.53
CA GLN A 11 -11.73 -1.23 9.56
C GLN A 11 -10.32 -1.16 8.96
N LEU A 12 -9.28 -1.24 9.79
CA LEU A 12 -7.90 -1.21 9.33
C LEU A 12 -7.58 -2.39 8.39
N ALA A 13 -8.12 -3.58 8.65
CA ALA A 13 -7.97 -4.73 7.76
C ALA A 13 -8.65 -4.50 6.40
N MET A 14 -9.83 -3.87 6.39
CA MET A 14 -10.52 -3.48 5.15
C MET A 14 -9.71 -2.43 4.38
N ASP A 15 -9.24 -1.38 5.06
CA ASP A 15 -8.48 -0.29 4.45
C ASP A 15 -7.15 -0.80 3.87
N LEU A 16 -6.49 -1.73 4.55
CA LEU A 16 -5.28 -2.39 4.05
C LEU A 16 -5.54 -3.15 2.74
N ALA A 17 -6.65 -3.86 2.65
CA ALA A 17 -7.04 -4.60 1.44
C ALA A 17 -7.42 -3.65 0.28
N VAL A 18 -8.14 -2.56 0.57
CA VAL A 18 -8.49 -1.53 -0.42
C VAL A 18 -7.22 -0.86 -0.94
N SER A 19 -6.33 -0.41 -0.05
CA SER A 19 -5.07 0.24 -0.43
C SER A 19 -4.17 -0.70 -1.25
N TYR A 20 -4.13 -2.00 -0.94
CA TYR A 20 -3.43 -2.99 -1.77
C TYR A 20 -3.99 -3.00 -3.21
N ALA A 21 -5.31 -3.01 -3.37
CA ALA A 21 -5.96 -3.05 -4.68
C ALA A 21 -5.74 -1.75 -5.48
N GLU A 22 -5.71 -0.59 -4.80
CA GLU A 22 -5.39 0.70 -5.41
C GLU A 22 -3.95 0.73 -5.93
N ILE A 23 -2.97 0.35 -5.09
CA ILE A 23 -1.56 0.26 -5.49
C ILE A 23 -1.39 -0.75 -6.62
N ALA A 24 -1.99 -1.95 -6.52
CA ALA A 24 -1.94 -2.97 -7.56
C ALA A 24 -2.50 -2.46 -8.89
N THR A 25 -3.56 -1.65 -8.84
CA THR A 25 -4.13 -1.03 -10.03
C THR A 25 -3.19 0.01 -10.62
N ALA A 26 -2.65 0.91 -9.80
CA ALA A 26 -1.72 1.94 -10.24
C ALA A 26 -0.45 1.36 -10.89
N LEU A 27 0.12 0.31 -10.30
CA LEU A 27 1.30 -0.38 -10.83
C LEU A 27 1.08 -1.00 -12.23
N ARG A 28 -0.16 -1.36 -12.58
CA ARG A 28 -0.49 -1.86 -13.92
C ARG A 28 -0.49 -0.77 -14.99
N HIS A 29 -0.58 0.50 -14.59
CA HIS A 29 -0.53 1.66 -15.49
C HIS A 29 0.89 2.18 -15.72
N LEU A 30 1.91 1.59 -15.09
CA LEU A 30 3.29 1.95 -15.39
C LEU A 30 3.66 1.66 -16.86
N PRO A 31 4.66 2.37 -17.41
CA PRO A 31 5.18 2.10 -18.75
C PRO A 31 5.58 0.63 -18.94
N ILE A 32 6.18 0.02 -17.92
CA ILE A 32 6.39 -1.41 -17.82
C ILE A 32 5.46 -1.93 -16.72
N PRO A 33 4.33 -2.57 -17.05
CA PRO A 33 3.35 -2.95 -16.03
C PRO A 33 3.93 -3.92 -14.99
N ILE A 34 3.88 -3.50 -13.73
CA ILE A 34 4.19 -4.37 -12.59
C ILE A 34 2.88 -5.01 -12.12
N ARG A 35 2.83 -6.35 -12.10
CA ARG A 35 1.64 -7.11 -11.68
C ARG A 35 1.82 -7.67 -10.29
N LEU A 36 0.92 -7.30 -9.40
CA LEU A 36 0.79 -7.93 -8.08
C LEU A 36 -0.14 -9.15 -8.15
N PRO A 37 -0.09 -10.06 -7.15
CA PRO A 37 -1.08 -11.11 -7.00
C PRO A 37 -2.52 -10.57 -7.00
N GLU A 38 -3.42 -11.25 -7.69
CA GLU A 38 -4.84 -10.89 -7.82
C GLU A 38 -5.76 -12.04 -7.38
N GLY A 39 -7.02 -11.74 -7.05
CA GLY A 39 -8.00 -12.74 -6.60
C GLY A 39 -7.96 -12.96 -5.09
N LEU A 40 -7.98 -14.23 -4.66
CA LEU A 40 -7.82 -14.57 -3.24
C LEU A 40 -6.33 -14.55 -2.88
N VAL A 41 -5.83 -13.37 -2.50
CA VAL A 41 -4.42 -13.15 -2.15
C VAL A 41 -4.20 -13.44 -0.67
N GLN A 42 -3.23 -14.30 -0.37
CA GLN A 42 -2.82 -14.53 1.02
C GLN A 42 -1.96 -13.37 1.53
N PRO A 43 -2.01 -13.00 2.83
CA PRO A 43 -1.22 -11.90 3.37
C PRO A 43 0.29 -12.00 3.06
N LYS A 44 0.83 -13.22 3.05
CA LYS A 44 2.23 -13.47 2.69
C LYS A 44 2.52 -13.11 1.22
N GLU A 45 1.63 -13.49 0.31
CA GLU A 45 1.77 -13.21 -1.12
C GLU A 45 1.65 -11.71 -1.40
N ALA A 46 0.75 -11.02 -0.71
CA ALA A 46 0.61 -9.56 -0.80
C ALA A 46 1.90 -8.85 -0.38
N VAL A 47 2.50 -9.25 0.76
CA VAL A 47 3.78 -8.70 1.23
C VAL A 47 4.91 -8.98 0.25
N GLU A 48 5.06 -10.21 -0.22
CA GLU A 48 6.10 -10.57 -1.19
C GLU A 48 5.92 -9.81 -2.52
N GLY A 49 4.67 -9.62 -2.97
CA GLY A 49 4.34 -8.82 -4.13
C GLY A 49 4.74 -7.35 -3.98
N MET A 50 4.44 -6.73 -2.84
CA MET A 50 4.80 -5.34 -2.55
C MET A 50 6.32 -5.12 -2.48
N ILE A 51 7.04 -6.04 -1.84
CA ILE A 51 8.51 -6.02 -1.83
C ILE A 51 9.06 -6.11 -3.25
N ARG A 52 8.50 -7.02 -4.06
CA ARG A 52 8.93 -7.18 -5.45
C ARG A 52 8.63 -5.94 -6.30
N ALA A 53 7.49 -5.27 -6.08
CA ALA A 53 7.16 -4.03 -6.76
C ALA A 53 8.17 -2.92 -6.45
N LEU A 54 8.61 -2.80 -5.20
CA LEU A 54 9.67 -1.86 -4.80
C LEU A 54 10.98 -2.11 -5.55
N GLU A 55 11.41 -3.37 -5.62
CA GLU A 55 12.64 -3.75 -6.36
C GLU A 55 12.55 -3.43 -7.86
N LEU A 56 11.38 -3.58 -8.45
CA LEU A 56 11.16 -3.34 -9.87
C LEU A 56 11.04 -1.84 -10.20
N MET A 57 10.55 -1.02 -9.25
CA MET A 57 10.34 0.42 -9.42
C MET A 57 11.61 1.18 -9.81
N ASP A 58 12.79 0.70 -9.37
CA ASP A 58 14.09 1.29 -9.74
C ASP A 58 14.41 1.14 -11.24
N SER A 59 13.73 0.25 -11.95
CA SER A 59 13.90 0.03 -13.39
C SER A 59 12.85 0.74 -14.25
N GLU A 60 11.83 1.36 -13.66
CA GLU A 60 10.75 1.99 -14.41
C GLU A 60 11.23 3.25 -15.14
N PRO A 61 10.83 3.45 -16.42
CA PRO A 61 11.15 4.67 -17.17
C PRO A 61 10.15 5.78 -16.83
N VAL A 62 10.05 6.14 -15.55
CA VAL A 62 9.24 7.25 -15.03
C VAL A 62 10.13 8.32 -14.38
N PRO A 63 9.66 9.57 -14.27
CA PRO A 63 10.36 10.61 -13.53
C PRO A 63 10.64 10.21 -12.08
N GLU A 64 11.68 10.79 -11.50
CA GLU A 64 12.10 10.48 -10.12
C GLU A 64 10.99 10.73 -9.10
N GLY A 65 10.23 11.82 -9.23
CA GLY A 65 9.10 12.11 -8.33
C GLY A 65 8.05 10.99 -8.32
N VAL A 66 7.57 10.58 -9.49
CA VAL A 66 6.58 9.49 -9.65
C VAL A 66 7.10 8.17 -9.08
N ARG A 67 8.39 7.88 -9.31
CA ARG A 67 9.06 6.71 -8.75
C ARG A 67 9.04 6.72 -7.22
N LEU A 68 9.39 7.86 -6.62
CA LEU A 68 9.38 8.06 -5.18
C LEU A 68 7.96 7.90 -4.62
N ASP A 69 6.94 8.40 -5.31
CA ASP A 69 5.55 8.27 -4.90
C ASP A 69 5.11 6.79 -4.83
N PHE A 70 5.43 5.99 -5.85
CA PHE A 70 5.20 4.55 -5.80
C PHE A 70 5.99 3.84 -4.69
N GLN A 71 7.24 4.26 -4.45
CA GLN A 71 8.05 3.71 -3.36
C GLN A 71 7.46 4.06 -1.99
N VAL A 72 7.00 5.29 -1.79
CA VAL A 72 6.32 5.76 -0.57
C VAL A 72 5.02 4.96 -0.38
N ALA A 73 4.25 4.75 -1.43
CA ALA A 73 3.02 3.97 -1.36
C ALA A 73 3.27 2.52 -0.92
N CYS A 74 4.18 1.81 -1.59
CA CYS A 74 4.47 0.41 -1.28
C CYS A 74 5.09 0.26 0.12
N THR A 75 6.04 1.13 0.50
CA THR A 75 6.67 1.08 1.83
C THR A 75 5.69 1.43 2.95
N SER A 76 4.80 2.40 2.74
CA SER A 76 3.78 2.76 3.72
C SER A 76 2.74 1.65 3.89
N TRP A 77 2.37 0.95 2.81
CA TRP A 77 1.53 -0.23 2.89
C TRP A 77 2.21 -1.37 3.69
N LEU A 78 3.49 -1.65 3.42
CA LEU A 78 4.26 -2.66 4.17
C LEU A 78 4.37 -2.32 5.67
N ASN A 79 4.62 -1.05 6.00
CA ASN A 79 4.65 -0.58 7.38
C ASN A 79 3.29 -0.76 8.07
N THR A 80 2.19 -0.56 7.35
CA THR A 80 0.83 -0.79 7.86
C THR A 80 0.63 -2.26 8.21
N GLU A 81 1.00 -3.18 7.31
CA GLU A 81 0.89 -4.62 7.54
C GLU A 81 1.73 -5.07 8.75
N ASP A 82 2.95 -4.54 8.90
CA ASP A 82 3.80 -4.82 10.07
C ASP A 82 3.14 -4.33 11.38
N LEU A 83 2.62 -3.10 11.39
CA LEU A 83 1.93 -2.53 12.55
C LEU A 83 0.64 -3.31 12.88
N PHE A 84 -0.12 -3.70 11.87
CA PHE A 84 -1.34 -4.50 12.00
C PHE A 84 -1.06 -5.87 12.63
N ARG A 85 -0.05 -6.59 12.12
CA ARG A 85 0.38 -7.88 12.70
C ARG A 85 0.85 -7.72 14.14
N LEU A 86 1.64 -6.69 14.42
CA LEU A 86 2.09 -6.42 15.78
C LEU A 86 0.93 -6.07 16.72
N GLU A 87 -0.10 -5.40 16.22
CA GLU A 87 -1.31 -5.09 16.99
C GLU A 87 -2.08 -6.35 17.35
N ILE A 88 -2.28 -7.28 16.41
CA ILE A 88 -2.92 -8.57 16.67
C ILE A 88 -2.17 -9.37 17.75
N VAL A 89 -0.83 -9.39 17.68
CA VAL A 89 -0.01 -10.19 18.60
C VAL A 89 0.12 -9.55 19.98
N LYS A 90 0.24 -8.22 20.05
CA LYS A 90 0.49 -7.50 21.31
C LYS A 90 -0.11 -6.10 21.26
N PRO A 91 -1.42 -5.92 21.55
CA PRO A 91 -2.11 -4.66 21.32
C PRO A 91 -1.46 -3.45 22.00
N ARG A 92 -1.39 -2.34 21.26
CA ARG A 92 -0.85 -1.04 21.66
C ARG A 92 -1.65 0.07 20.99
N PRO A 93 -2.28 0.99 21.76
CA PRO A 93 -3.19 2.00 21.23
C PRO A 93 -2.64 2.87 20.07
N TYR A 94 -1.33 3.13 20.05
CA TYR A 94 -0.70 3.97 19.03
C TYR A 94 -0.52 3.28 17.68
N ARG A 95 -0.58 1.94 17.60
CA ARG A 95 -0.29 1.22 16.35
C ARG A 95 -1.43 1.31 15.35
N VAL A 96 -2.67 1.26 15.81
CA VAL A 96 -3.83 1.48 14.93
C VAL A 96 -3.73 2.87 14.30
N ALA A 97 -3.50 3.91 15.11
CA ALA A 97 -3.31 5.27 14.61
C ALA A 97 -2.12 5.40 13.65
N GLY A 98 -0.99 4.76 13.97
CA GLY A 98 0.19 4.74 13.10
C GLY A 98 -0.04 4.02 11.78
N ALA A 99 -0.73 2.89 11.80
CA ALA A 99 -1.10 2.12 10.61
C ALA A 99 -2.07 2.91 9.73
N THR A 100 -3.08 3.56 10.32
CA THR A 100 -3.98 4.46 9.59
C THR A 100 -3.23 5.61 8.93
N LEU A 101 -2.26 6.24 9.63
CA LEU A 101 -1.44 7.29 9.04
C LEU A 101 -0.62 6.77 7.84
N CYS A 102 -0.03 5.58 7.96
CA CYS A 102 0.69 4.96 6.84
C CYS A 102 -0.22 4.70 5.64
N LEU A 103 -1.46 4.23 5.84
CA LEU A 103 -2.42 4.06 4.73
C LEU A 103 -2.81 5.38 4.07
N LEU A 104 -3.02 6.45 4.85
CA LEU A 104 -3.26 7.79 4.31
C LEU A 104 -2.09 8.26 3.45
N THR A 105 -0.85 8.10 3.95
CA THR A 105 0.37 8.41 3.19
C THR A 105 0.46 7.57 1.91
N ALA A 106 0.10 6.29 1.96
CA ALA A 106 0.10 5.44 0.78
C ALA A 106 -0.92 5.91 -0.27
N SER A 107 -2.12 6.26 0.17
CA SER A 107 -3.19 6.76 -0.70
C SER A 107 -2.81 8.09 -1.36
N GLU A 108 -2.28 9.05 -0.60
CA GLU A 108 -1.83 10.35 -1.14
C GLU A 108 -0.73 10.18 -2.19
N ALA A 109 0.24 9.30 -1.93
CA ALA A 109 1.33 9.05 -2.87
C ALA A 109 0.82 8.37 -4.15
N ILE A 110 -0.10 7.40 -4.06
CA ILE A 110 -0.71 6.79 -5.25
C ILE A 110 -1.52 7.79 -6.07
N ILE A 111 -2.27 8.69 -5.42
CA ILE A 111 -3.03 9.74 -6.12
C ILE A 111 -2.07 10.60 -6.94
N GLN A 112 -0.97 11.08 -6.35
CA GLN A 112 0.03 11.90 -7.04
C GLN A 112 0.68 11.16 -8.22
N ALA A 113 1.06 9.90 -8.03
CA ALA A 113 1.62 9.07 -9.09
C ALA A 113 0.62 8.85 -10.24
N MET A 114 -0.65 8.61 -9.92
CA MET A 114 -1.70 8.36 -10.90
C MET A 114 -2.10 9.62 -11.67
N GLU A 115 -2.13 10.79 -11.04
CA GLU A 115 -2.35 12.06 -11.72
C GLU A 115 -1.32 12.26 -12.84
N TRP A 116 -0.04 12.02 -12.54
CA TRP A 116 1.01 12.10 -13.55
C TRP A 116 0.83 11.07 -14.68
N LEU A 117 0.50 9.82 -14.34
CA LEU A 117 0.30 8.76 -15.33
C LEU A 117 -0.87 9.07 -16.28
N VAL A 118 -1.97 9.63 -15.77
CA VAL A 118 -3.12 10.03 -16.59
C VAL A 118 -2.76 11.18 -17.53
N GLU A 119 -2.00 12.17 -17.05
CA GLU A 119 -1.59 13.32 -17.86
C GLU A 119 -0.58 12.98 -18.97
N ASN A 120 0.19 11.91 -18.82
CA ASN A 120 1.31 11.55 -19.70
C ASN A 120 1.09 10.24 -20.50
N GLN A 121 -0.15 9.73 -20.54
CA GLN A 121 -0.55 8.57 -21.34
C GLN A 121 -1.28 8.92 -22.65
N GLU A 122 -1.35 10.21 -23.01
CA GLU A 122 -1.79 10.70 -24.35
C GLU A 122 -0.59 10.99 -25.27
#